data_AF-A0A1G7W7J6-F1
#
_entry.id   AF-A0A1G7W7J6-F1
#
_cell.length_a   1.000
_cell.length_b   1.000
_cell.length_c   1.000
_cell.angle_alpha   90.00
_cell.angle_beta   90.00
_cell.angle_gamma   90.00
#
_symmetry.space_group_name_H-M   'P 1'
#
loop_
_entity.id
_entity.type
_entity.pdbx_description
1 polymer ?
#
loop_
_entity_poly.entity_id
_entity_poly.type
_entity_poly.pdbx_seq_one_letter_code
_entity_poly.pdbx_strand_id
1 'polypeptide(L)' 'MGSLFSSPAPPPAPVYEPGPDPEVEARKQRLAEMERRRRGRNGLIATGERGLLSAAESGAGVTRKTLLGE' A
#
# COMPACT_ATOMS: atom_id res chain seq x y z
N MET A 1 -6.44 67.44 -20.17
CA MET A 1 -6.39 66.14 -20.84
C MET A 1 -5.96 65.12 -19.79
N GLY A 2 -6.94 64.45 -19.18
CA GLY A 2 -6.81 63.77 -17.91
C GLY A 2 -6.23 62.35 -18.03
N SER A 3 -5.35 62.02 -17.09
CA SER A 3 -5.05 60.66 -16.68
C SER A 3 -4.82 60.71 -15.17
N LEU A 4 -5.91 60.70 -14.40
CA LEU A 4 -5.94 60.71 -12.93
C LEU A 4 -6.39 59.36 -12.33
N PHE A 5 -6.62 58.35 -13.17
CA PHE A 5 -7.10 57.04 -12.76
C PHE A 5 -6.24 55.95 -13.38
N SER A 6 -5.14 55.59 -12.70
CA SER A 6 -4.41 54.35 -12.96
C SER A 6 -4.81 53.35 -11.88
N SER A 7 -5.54 52.30 -12.27
CA SER A 7 -5.85 51.22 -11.33
C SER A 7 -4.59 50.41 -11.02
N PRO A 8 -4.35 50.03 -9.75
CA PRO A 8 -3.23 49.18 -9.39
C PRO A 8 -3.33 47.81 -10.07
N ALA A 9 -2.19 47.22 -10.42
CA ALA A 9 -2.15 45.91 -11.03
C ALA A 9 -2.77 44.85 -10.11
N PRO A 10 -3.55 43.90 -10.66
CA PRO A 10 -4.18 42.87 -9.85
C PRO A 10 -3.11 41.97 -9.20
N PRO A 11 -3.40 41.42 -8.00
CA PRO A 11 -2.49 40.50 -7.34
C PRO A 11 -2.27 39.25 -8.19
N PRO A 12 -1.10 38.60 -8.07
CA PRO A 12 -0.80 37.37 -8.78
C PRO A 12 -1.79 36.27 -8.39
N ALA A 13 -2.18 35.46 -9.39
CA ALA A 13 -3.09 34.34 -9.17
C ALA A 13 -2.47 33.32 -8.18
N PRO A 14 -3.28 32.69 -7.31
CA PRO A 14 -2.81 31.64 -6.42
C PRO A 14 -2.28 30.46 -7.24
N VAL A 15 -1.11 29.96 -6.86
CA VAL A 15 -0.55 28.72 -7.42
C VAL A 15 -1.19 27.55 -6.69
N TYR A 16 -1.88 26.69 -7.43
CA TYR A 16 -2.45 25.46 -6.87
C TYR A 16 -1.41 24.34 -6.97
N GLU A 17 -1.15 23.67 -5.85
CA GLU A 17 -0.42 22.40 -5.87
C GLU A 17 -1.31 21.30 -6.48
N PRO A 18 -0.74 20.40 -7.29
CA PRO A 18 -1.48 19.25 -7.77
C PRO A 18 -1.96 18.40 -6.59
N GLY A 19 -3.26 18.14 -6.54
CA GLY A 19 -3.85 17.25 -5.54
C GLY A 19 -3.28 15.82 -5.63
N PRO A 20 -3.45 15.01 -4.57
CA PRO A 20 -2.99 13.63 -4.59
C PRO A 20 -3.66 12.84 -5.72
N ASP A 21 -2.87 12.01 -6.41
CA ASP A 21 -3.36 11.17 -7.48
C ASP A 21 -4.35 10.12 -6.92
N PRO A 22 -5.61 10.09 -7.40
CA PRO A 22 -6.63 9.16 -6.89
C PRO A 22 -6.21 7.68 -7.03
N GLU A 23 -5.36 7.34 -8.00
CA GLU A 23 -4.87 5.97 -8.16
C GLU A 23 -3.96 5.53 -7.00
N VAL A 24 -3.17 6.47 -6.47
CA VAL A 24 -2.27 6.23 -5.35
C VAL A 24 -3.06 6.00 -4.06
N GLU A 25 -4.15 6.75 -3.86
CA GLU A 25 -5.03 6.58 -2.71
C GLU A 25 -5.77 5.23 -2.76
N ALA A 26 -6.31 4.86 -3.93
CA ALA A 26 -6.95 3.57 -4.11
C ALA A 26 -5.98 2.41 -3.85
N ARG A 27 -4.72 2.52 -4.28
CA ARG A 27 -3.69 1.52 -4.00
C ARG A 27 -3.37 1.41 -2.51
N LYS A 28 -3.24 2.54 -1.81
CA LYS A 28 -3.01 2.57 -0.36
C LYS A 28 -4.14 1.89 0.42
N GLN A 29 -5.39 2.16 0.05
CA GLN A 29 -6.56 1.53 0.67
C GLN A 29 -6.54 0.01 0.50
N ARG A 30 -6.28 -0.49 -0.72
CA ARG A 30 -6.17 -1.95 -0.98
C ARG A 30 -5.08 -2.61 -0.13
N LEU A 31 -3.91 -1.98 -0.01
CA LEU A 31 -2.80 -2.51 0.80
C LEU A 31 -3.19 -2.57 2.28
N ALA A 32 -3.80 -1.51 2.81
CA ALA A 32 -4.23 -1.46 4.21
C ALA A 32 -5.29 -2.54 4.54
N GLU A 33 -6.23 -2.81 3.64
CA GLU A 33 -7.19 -3.89 3.81
C GLU A 33 -6.53 -5.27 3.83
N MET A 34 -5.58 -5.51 2.92
CA MET A 34 -4.83 -6.77 2.88
C MET A 34 -4.03 -6.98 4.18
N GLU A 35 -3.36 -5.95 4.68
CA GLU A 35 -2.62 -6.01 5.94
C GLU A 35 -3.53 -6.31 7.14
N ARG A 36 -4.71 -5.68 7.20
CA ARG A 36 -5.70 -5.99 8.25
C ARG A 36 -6.17 -7.44 8.18
N ARG A 37 -6.42 -7.97 6.99
CA ARG A 37 -6.81 -9.39 6.81
C ARG A 37 -5.68 -10.35 7.17
N ARG A 38 -4.42 -9.95 6.99
CA ARG A 38 -3.23 -10.75 7.34
C ARG A 38 -2.93 -10.71 8.84
N ARG A 39 -3.25 -9.61 9.52
CA ARG A 39 -3.05 -9.45 10.97
C ARG A 39 -3.79 -10.56 11.74
N GLY A 40 -3.11 -11.19 12.68
CA GLY A 40 -3.66 -12.30 13.47
C GLY A 40 -3.70 -13.65 12.77
N ARG A 41 -3.25 -13.75 11.51
CA ARG A 41 -3.08 -15.04 10.82
C ARG A 41 -1.75 -15.74 11.14
N ASN A 42 -0.81 -15.05 11.78
CA ASN A 42 0.45 -15.65 12.22
C ASN A 42 0.15 -16.73 13.28
N GLY A 43 0.32 -18.00 12.90
CA GLY A 43 0.05 -19.16 13.77
C GLY A 43 -1.19 -19.99 13.38
N LEU A 44 -1.97 -19.57 12.38
CA LEU A 44 -3.03 -20.40 11.80
C LEU A 44 -2.46 -21.43 10.82
N ILE A 45 -3.09 -22.61 10.78
CA ILE A 45 -2.75 -23.67 9.81
C ILE A 45 -3.12 -23.16 8.41
N ALA A 46 -2.13 -23.18 7.50
CA ALA A 46 -2.35 -22.83 6.12
C ALA A 46 -3.11 -23.96 5.41
N THR A 47 -4.40 -23.76 5.16
CA THR A 47 -5.28 -24.78 4.55
C THR A 47 -5.38 -24.68 3.02
N GLY A 48 -4.95 -23.58 2.43
CA GLY A 48 -4.97 -23.38 0.97
C GLY A 48 -3.65 -23.73 0.29
N GLU A 49 -3.70 -24.15 -0.97
CA GLU A 49 -2.53 -24.60 -1.75
C GLU A 49 -1.35 -23.61 -1.72
N ARG A 50 -1.60 -22.31 -1.95
CA ARG A 50 -0.55 -21.29 -1.90
C ARG A 50 0.01 -21.08 -0.49
N GLY A 51 -0.84 -21.21 0.53
CA GLY A 51 -0.43 -21.10 1.93
C GLY A 51 0.45 -22.28 2.33
N LEU A 52 0.12 -23.49 1.85
CA LEU A 52 0.89 -24.71 2.08
C LEU A 52 2.26 -24.64 1.38
N LEU A 53 2.31 -24.19 0.12
CA LEU A 53 3.56 -23.99 -0.62
C LEU A 53 4.45 -22.95 0.07
N SER A 54 3.90 -21.80 0.43
CA SER A 54 4.64 -20.75 1.15
C SER A 54 5.12 -21.24 2.52
N ALA A 55 4.33 -22.02 3.26
CA ALA A 55 4.76 -22.62 4.52
C ALA A 55 5.87 -23.66 4.33
N ALA A 56 5.82 -24.45 3.25
CA ALA A 56 6.84 -25.43 2.89
C ALA A 56 8.18 -24.78 2.49
N GLU A 57 8.12 -23.60 1.86
CA GLU A 57 9.30 -22.79 1.49
C GLU A 57 9.88 -22.02 2.68
N SER A 58 9.02 -21.55 3.61
CA SER A 58 9.43 -20.71 4.75
C SER A 58 10.16 -21.47 5.87
N GLY A 59 10.37 -22.78 5.73
CA GLY A 59 11.30 -23.54 6.59
C GLY A 59 10.99 -23.53 8.09
N ALA A 60 9.78 -23.15 8.50
CA ALA A 60 9.39 -23.09 9.92
C ALA A 60 9.16 -24.50 10.47
N GLY A 61 10.27 -25.18 10.83
CA GLY A 61 10.31 -26.20 11.87
C GLY A 61 9.90 -27.63 11.50
N VAL A 62 9.53 -27.94 10.25
CA VAL A 62 9.33 -29.33 9.86
C VAL A 62 10.66 -29.86 9.31
N THR A 63 11.49 -30.42 10.20
CA THR A 63 12.51 -31.40 9.81
C THR A 63 11.78 -32.45 8.99
N ARG A 64 11.97 -32.41 7.66
CA ARG A 64 11.30 -33.36 6.77
C ARG A 64 11.90 -34.72 7.08
N LYS A 65 11.20 -35.51 7.90
CA LYS A 65 11.59 -36.90 8.15
C LYS A 65 11.62 -37.59 6.80
N THR A 66 12.83 -37.85 6.31
CA THR A 66 13.03 -38.66 5.13
C THR A 66 12.61 -40.08 5.48
N LEU A 67 12.15 -40.86 4.49
CA LEU A 67 11.79 -42.27 4.70
C LEU A 67 12.99 -43.11 5.20
N LEU A 68 14.19 -42.52 5.19
CA LEU A 68 15.46 -43.09 5.61
C LEU A 68 16.00 -42.51 6.94
N GLY A 69 15.28 -41.58 7.58
CA GLY A 69 15.58 -41.17 8.96
C GLY A 69 16.79 -40.26 9.17
N GLU A 70 17.20 -39.48 8.16
CA GLU A 70 18.12 -38.34 8.34
C GLU A 70 17.46 -37.01 7.96
#